data_AF-A0AA40GSB7-F1
#
_entry.id   AF-A0AA40GSB7-F1
#
_cell.length_a   1.000
_cell.length_b   1.000
_cell.length_c   1.000
_cell.angle_alpha   90.00
_cell.angle_beta   90.00
_cell.angle_gamma   90.00
#
_symmetry.space_group_name_H-M   'P 1'
#
loop_
_entity.id
_entity.type
_entity.pdbx_description
1 polymer ?
#
loop_
_entity_poly.entity_id
_entity_poly.type
_entity_poly.pdbx_seq_one_letter_code
_entity_poly.pdbx_strand_id
1 'polypeptide(L)'
;VCMLCSVGYHLFCCHRSEKTSRRWMALDYAGISIGILGCYVSGVFYAFYCNNYWRQVYLITVLAMILAVFFAQIHPSYLTQQWHRLRSIIFCSVSGYGIIPTIHWVWLNGGIGASIVQEFAPRVVVMYFIAAVAFLFYISKVPERYFPGQLNYLGSSHQVWHILAVVMLYWWHQSTVYIMQYRHSKPCPEY
;
A
#
# COMPACT_ATOMS: atom_id res chain seq x y z
N VAL A 1 -10.74 3.79 5.39
CA VAL A 1 -10.11 3.49 6.69
C VAL A 1 -8.72 4.11 6.79
N CYS A 2 -7.72 3.69 6.02
CA CYS A 2 -6.34 4.22 6.05
C CYS A 2 -6.25 5.75 6.18
N MET A 3 -6.84 6.48 5.22
CA MET A 3 -6.78 7.95 5.21
C MET A 3 -7.50 8.60 6.39
N LEU A 4 -8.62 8.03 6.85
CA LEU A 4 -9.36 8.54 8.01
C LEU A 4 -8.55 8.35 9.30
N CYS A 5 -7.88 7.21 9.47
CA CYS A 5 -6.99 6.97 10.60
C CYS A 5 -5.82 7.97 10.61
N SER A 6 -5.27 8.28 9.44
CA SER A 6 -4.18 9.23 9.30
C SER A 6 -4.59 10.67 9.64
N VAL A 7 -5.75 11.11 9.13
CA VAL A 7 -6.33 12.41 9.51
C VAL A 7 -6.57 12.46 11.02
N GLY A 8 -7.13 11.39 11.61
CA GLY A 8 -7.35 11.30 13.05
C GLY A 8 -6.04 11.47 13.84
N TYR A 9 -4.96 10.79 13.44
CA TYR A 9 -3.66 10.98 14.08
C TYR A 9 -3.15 12.41 13.95
N HIS A 10 -3.13 12.99 12.76
CA HIS A 10 -2.61 14.34 12.58
C HIS A 10 -3.47 15.42 13.26
N LEU A 11 -4.75 15.17 13.49
CA LEU A 11 -5.62 16.06 14.27
C LEU A 11 -5.36 15.94 15.79
N PHE A 12 -5.12 14.72 16.29
CA PHE A 12 -5.01 14.45 17.72
C PHE A 12 -3.58 14.18 18.21
N CYS A 13 -2.55 14.35 17.37
CA CYS A 13 -1.16 14.05 17.74
C CYS A 13 -0.62 14.97 18.84
N CYS A 14 -1.12 16.21 18.93
CA CYS A 14 -0.78 17.19 19.96
C CYS A 14 -1.71 17.15 21.19
N HIS A 15 -2.56 16.12 21.29
CA HIS A 15 -3.48 15.98 22.43
C HIS A 15 -2.71 15.91 23.76
N ARG A 16 -3.22 16.59 24.80
CA ARG A 16 -2.59 16.68 26.14
C ARG A 16 -2.20 15.31 26.75
N SER A 17 -3.02 14.30 26.51
CA SER A 17 -2.73 12.92 26.91
C SER A 17 -1.86 12.22 25.88
N GLU A 18 -0.61 11.91 26.27
CA GLU A 18 0.32 11.13 25.45
C GLU A 18 -0.26 9.75 25.06
N LYS A 19 -1.00 9.11 25.98
CA LYS A 19 -1.69 7.85 25.72
C LYS A 19 -2.66 7.94 24.55
N THR A 20 -3.38 9.06 24.44
CA THR A 20 -4.31 9.31 23.33
C THR A 20 -3.55 9.52 22.02
N SER A 21 -2.49 10.34 22.03
CA SER A 21 -1.65 10.56 20.84
C SER A 21 -1.02 9.25 20.32
N ARG A 22 -0.49 8.41 21.22
CA ARG A 22 0.08 7.09 20.88
C ARG A 22 -0.97 6.12 20.32
N ARG A 23 -2.19 6.14 20.83
CA ARG A 23 -3.30 5.32 20.29
C ARG A 23 -3.66 5.71 18.87
N TRP A 24 -3.76 7.02 18.61
CA TRP A 24 -4.02 7.49 17.25
C TRP A 24 -2.86 7.18 16.30
N MET A 25 -1.61 7.28 16.76
CA MET A 25 -0.44 6.86 15.99
C MET A 25 -0.49 5.37 15.64
N ALA A 26 -0.90 4.51 16.58
CA ALA A 26 -1.10 3.09 16.32
C ALA A 26 -2.20 2.86 15.27
N LEU A 27 -3.31 3.59 15.34
CA LEU A 27 -4.40 3.51 14.37
C LEU A 27 -3.96 3.97 12.97
N ASP A 28 -3.09 4.98 12.86
CA ASP A 28 -2.53 5.42 11.57
C ASP A 28 -1.73 4.29 10.91
N TYR A 29 -0.79 3.66 11.66
CA TYR A 29 -0.04 2.51 11.15
C TYR A 29 -0.92 1.28 10.85
N ALA A 30 -1.92 1.00 11.69
CA ALA A 30 -2.91 -0.04 11.41
C ALA A 30 -3.71 0.27 10.14
N GLY A 31 -4.03 1.55 9.93
CA GLY A 31 -4.67 2.06 8.71
C GLY A 31 -3.88 1.73 7.45
N ILE A 32 -2.55 1.92 7.48
CA ILE A 32 -1.65 1.54 6.38
C ILE A 32 -1.74 0.04 6.09
N SER A 33 -1.67 -0.81 7.11
CA SER A 33 -1.81 -2.28 6.95
C SER A 33 -3.14 -2.66 6.29
N ILE A 34 -4.26 -2.06 6.72
CA ILE A 34 -5.58 -2.28 6.12
C ILE A 34 -5.62 -1.78 4.67
N GLY A 35 -5.00 -0.64 4.38
CA GLY A 35 -4.89 -0.10 3.02
C GLY A 35 -4.15 -1.04 2.07
N ILE A 36 -3.00 -1.58 2.53
CA ILE A 36 -2.22 -2.56 1.77
C ILE A 36 -3.03 -3.84 1.55
N LEU A 37 -3.69 -4.37 2.59
CA LEU A 37 -4.56 -5.54 2.47
C LEU A 37 -5.65 -5.32 1.40
N GLY A 38 -6.33 -4.17 1.43
CA GLY A 38 -7.36 -3.84 0.43
C GLY A 38 -6.83 -3.81 -1.00
N CYS A 39 -5.62 -3.27 -1.20
CA CYS A 39 -4.97 -3.26 -2.52
C CYS A 39 -4.66 -4.67 -3.01
N TYR A 40 -4.14 -5.53 -2.13
CA TYR A 40 -3.86 -6.92 -2.48
C TYR A 40 -5.11 -7.74 -2.74
N VAL A 41 -6.13 -7.62 -1.90
CA VAL A 41 -7.37 -8.38 -2.06
C VAL A 41 -7.99 -8.10 -3.42
N SER A 42 -8.13 -6.82 -3.78
CA SER A 42 -8.64 -6.43 -5.10
C SER A 42 -7.73 -6.89 -6.25
N GLY A 43 -6.44 -6.61 -6.18
CA GLY A 43 -5.49 -6.96 -7.24
C GLY A 43 -5.38 -8.46 -7.51
N VAL A 44 -5.12 -9.24 -6.46
CA VAL A 44 -4.96 -10.70 -6.56
C VAL A 44 -6.26 -11.36 -7.01
N PHE A 45 -7.40 -10.90 -6.49
CA PHE A 45 -8.69 -11.49 -6.84
C PHE A 45 -8.98 -11.40 -8.34
N TYR A 46 -8.79 -10.23 -8.94
CA TYR A 46 -9.07 -10.05 -10.38
C TYR A 46 -7.94 -10.50 -11.30
N ALA A 47 -6.67 -10.45 -10.84
CA ALA A 47 -5.56 -11.00 -11.60
C ALA A 47 -5.74 -12.52 -11.76
N PHE A 48 -5.92 -13.24 -10.65
CA PHE A 48 -6.10 -14.69 -10.63
C PHE A 48 -7.58 -15.10 -10.68
N TYR A 49 -8.42 -14.30 -11.34
CA TYR A 49 -9.87 -14.53 -11.40
C TYR A 49 -10.21 -15.93 -11.94
N CYS A 50 -9.47 -16.39 -12.96
CA CYS A 50 -9.65 -17.71 -13.58
C CYS A 50 -8.85 -18.83 -12.91
N ASN A 51 -7.99 -18.53 -11.94
CA ASN A 51 -7.19 -19.55 -11.25
C ASN A 51 -7.45 -19.50 -9.75
N ASN A 52 -8.45 -20.27 -9.32
CA ASN A 52 -8.91 -20.30 -7.94
C ASN A 52 -7.80 -20.73 -6.96
N TYR A 53 -6.95 -21.70 -7.34
CA TYR A 53 -5.89 -22.21 -6.48
C TYR A 53 -4.87 -21.10 -6.15
N TRP A 54 -4.25 -20.50 -7.16
CA TRP A 54 -3.24 -19.45 -6.94
C TRP A 54 -3.83 -18.20 -6.30
N ARG A 55 -5.09 -17.86 -6.62
CA ARG A 55 -5.81 -16.78 -5.95
C ARG A 55 -5.83 -17.00 -4.43
N GLN A 56 -6.23 -18.20 -3.97
CA GLN A 56 -6.30 -18.49 -2.54
C GLN A 56 -4.92 -18.50 -1.88
N VAL A 57 -3.91 -19.11 -2.51
CA VAL A 57 -2.53 -19.14 -2.01
C VAL A 57 -2.04 -17.71 -1.72
N TYR A 58 -2.21 -16.80 -2.67
CA TYR A 58 -1.76 -15.42 -2.50
C TYR A 58 -2.59 -14.62 -1.49
N LEU A 59 -3.91 -14.77 -1.48
CA LEU A 59 -4.78 -14.08 -0.51
C LEU A 59 -4.49 -14.53 0.93
N ILE A 60 -4.31 -15.83 1.16
CA ILE A 60 -3.95 -16.38 2.48
C ILE A 60 -2.56 -15.89 2.90
N THR A 61 -1.59 -15.88 1.97
CA THR A 61 -0.24 -15.42 2.27
C THR A 61 -0.23 -13.94 2.66
N VAL A 62 -0.93 -13.08 1.91
CA VAL A 62 -1.05 -11.66 2.24
C VAL A 62 -1.76 -11.47 3.59
N LEU A 63 -2.83 -12.21 3.84
CA LEU A 63 -3.53 -12.15 5.13
C LEU A 63 -2.58 -12.51 6.29
N ALA A 64 -1.81 -13.59 6.15
CA ALA A 64 -0.82 -13.99 7.14
C ALA A 64 0.26 -12.92 7.37
N MET A 65 0.77 -12.30 6.29
CA MET A 65 1.72 -11.20 6.38
C MET A 65 1.13 -9.99 7.12
N ILE A 66 -0.11 -9.61 6.81
CA ILE A 66 -0.79 -8.48 7.48
C ILE A 66 -1.05 -8.77 8.95
N LEU A 67 -1.44 -10.01 9.30
CA LEU A 67 -1.57 -10.44 10.69
C LEU A 67 -0.23 -10.35 11.42
N ALA A 68 0.87 -10.78 10.80
CA ALA A 68 2.21 -10.63 11.37
C ALA A 68 2.58 -9.15 11.61
N VAL A 69 2.22 -8.24 10.69
CA VAL A 69 2.39 -6.80 10.91
C VAL A 69 1.57 -6.32 12.12
N PHE A 70 0.32 -6.76 12.26
CA PHE A 70 -0.50 -6.42 13.44
C PHE A 70 0.11 -6.95 14.73
N PHE A 71 0.63 -8.17 14.75
CA PHE A 71 1.35 -8.70 15.91
C PHE A 71 2.59 -7.85 16.25
N ALA A 72 3.35 -7.42 15.25
CA ALA A 72 4.49 -6.52 15.46
C ALA A 72 4.04 -5.16 16.03
N GLN A 73 2.88 -4.64 15.63
CA GLN A 73 2.33 -3.37 16.12
C GLN A 73 1.94 -3.40 17.61
N ILE A 74 1.65 -4.58 18.17
CA ILE A 74 1.35 -4.73 19.61
C ILE A 74 2.60 -4.51 20.47
N HIS A 75 3.81 -4.70 19.92
CA HIS A 75 5.04 -4.59 20.66
C HIS A 75 5.23 -3.17 21.25
N PRO A 76 5.57 -3.01 22.54
CA PRO A 76 5.63 -1.70 23.21
C PRO A 76 6.63 -0.74 22.57
N SER A 77 7.73 -1.28 22.03
CA SER A 77 8.76 -0.49 21.33
C SER A 77 8.38 -0.15 19.88
N TYR A 78 7.29 -0.72 19.33
CA TYR A 78 6.95 -0.55 17.91
C TYR A 78 6.79 0.93 17.53
N LEU A 79 6.17 1.75 18.37
CA LEU A 79 5.96 3.18 18.10
C LEU A 79 7.18 4.07 18.44
N THR A 80 8.24 3.52 19.04
CA THR A 80 9.41 4.30 19.44
C THR A 80 10.24 4.74 18.22
N GLN A 81 11.05 5.78 18.38
CA GLN A 81 11.94 6.19 17.29
C GLN A 81 13.01 5.15 16.97
N GLN A 82 13.43 4.31 17.91
CA GLN A 82 14.40 3.24 17.63
C GLN A 82 13.90 2.28 16.54
N TRP A 83 12.59 2.02 16.51
CA TRP A 83 11.98 1.08 15.57
C TRP A 83 11.55 1.71 14.24
N HIS A 84 11.77 3.00 14.01
CA HIS A 84 11.29 3.69 12.80
C HIS A 84 11.80 3.03 11.50
N ARG A 85 13.07 2.64 11.47
CA ARG A 85 13.69 1.97 10.32
C ARG A 85 13.11 0.58 10.13
N LEU A 86 12.94 -0.18 11.21
CA LEU A 86 12.35 -1.52 11.18
C LEU A 86 10.89 -1.47 10.68
N ARG A 87 10.08 -0.52 11.17
CA ARG A 87 8.72 -0.30 10.67
C ARG A 87 8.69 -0.06 9.16
N SER A 88 9.56 0.82 8.68
CA SER A 88 9.66 1.14 7.25
C SER A 88 10.04 -0.10 6.44
N ILE A 89 11.01 -0.89 6.90
CA ILE A 89 11.41 -2.16 6.26
C ILE A 89 10.24 -3.15 6.23
N ILE A 90 9.50 -3.30 7.33
CA ILE A 90 8.33 -4.20 7.39
C ILE A 90 7.30 -3.80 6.32
N PHE A 91 6.91 -2.53 6.26
CA PHE A 91 5.93 -2.07 5.27
C PHE A 91 6.46 -2.20 3.84
N CYS A 92 7.72 -1.85 3.58
CA CYS A 92 8.34 -2.02 2.27
C CYS A 92 8.36 -3.49 1.83
N SER A 93 8.70 -4.42 2.73
CA SER A 93 8.70 -5.86 2.42
C SER A 93 7.29 -6.37 2.10
N VAL A 94 6.30 -5.97 2.89
CA VAL A 94 4.90 -6.39 2.67
C VAL A 94 4.34 -5.79 1.38
N SER A 95 4.64 -4.53 1.06
CA SER A 95 4.24 -3.92 -0.21
C SER A 95 5.03 -4.47 -1.40
N GLY A 96 6.31 -4.77 -1.24
CA GLY A 96 7.18 -5.32 -2.28
C GLY A 96 6.85 -6.77 -2.64
N TYR A 97 6.26 -7.54 -1.71
CA TYR A 97 5.80 -8.91 -1.96
C TYR A 97 4.96 -9.04 -3.23
N GLY A 98 4.14 -8.03 -3.56
CA GLY A 98 3.24 -8.03 -4.73
C GLY A 98 3.93 -8.10 -6.08
N ILE A 99 5.25 -7.90 -6.14
CA ILE A 99 6.06 -8.19 -7.33
C ILE A 99 6.02 -9.69 -7.65
N ILE A 100 6.06 -10.57 -6.64
CA ILE A 100 6.03 -12.03 -6.82
C ILE A 100 4.74 -12.52 -7.50
N PRO A 101 3.52 -12.26 -6.99
CA PRO A 101 2.30 -12.64 -7.68
C PRO A 101 2.15 -11.95 -9.04
N THR A 102 2.66 -10.73 -9.22
CA THR A 102 2.62 -10.05 -10.53
C THR A 102 3.45 -10.79 -11.56
N ILE A 103 4.71 -11.13 -11.25
CA ILE A 103 5.59 -11.89 -12.17
C ILE A 103 4.98 -13.27 -12.46
N HIS A 104 4.52 -13.96 -11.42
CA HIS A 104 3.90 -15.26 -11.60
C HIS A 104 2.63 -15.19 -12.46
N TRP A 105 1.80 -14.18 -12.25
CA TRP A 105 0.61 -13.93 -13.06
C TRP A 105 0.96 -13.68 -14.53
N VAL A 106 1.97 -12.86 -14.82
CA VAL A 106 2.45 -12.62 -16.20
C VAL A 106 2.87 -13.92 -16.87
N TRP A 107 3.61 -14.78 -16.15
CA TRP A 107 4.03 -16.08 -16.67
C TRP A 107 2.84 -16.99 -17.00
N LEU A 108 1.86 -17.10 -16.09
CA LEU A 108 0.67 -17.93 -16.31
C LEU A 108 -0.21 -17.46 -17.47
N ASN A 109 -0.20 -16.18 -17.83
CA ASN A 109 -1.03 -15.63 -18.90
C ASN A 109 -0.33 -15.62 -20.26
N GLY A 110 0.80 -16.31 -20.42
CA GLY A 110 1.53 -16.39 -21.70
C GLY A 110 2.55 -15.27 -21.92
N GLY A 111 2.97 -14.59 -20.85
CA GLY A 111 4.03 -13.58 -20.88
C GLY A 111 3.57 -12.18 -21.23
N ILE A 112 4.54 -11.28 -21.41
CA ILE A 112 4.31 -9.83 -21.58
C ILE A 112 3.47 -9.53 -22.84
N GLY A 113 3.56 -10.36 -23.88
CA GLY A 113 2.82 -10.15 -25.13
C GLY A 113 1.31 -10.42 -25.06
N ALA A 114 0.82 -11.04 -23.97
CA ALA A 114 -0.59 -11.35 -23.84
C ALA A 114 -1.42 -10.07 -23.65
N SER A 115 -2.57 -9.98 -24.33
CA SER A 115 -3.41 -8.77 -24.31
C SER A 115 -3.85 -8.38 -22.89
N ILE A 116 -4.17 -9.37 -22.05
CA ILE A 116 -4.55 -9.11 -20.66
C ILE A 116 -3.38 -8.54 -19.83
N VAL A 117 -2.15 -9.00 -20.11
CA VAL A 117 -0.95 -8.51 -19.43
C VAL A 117 -0.66 -7.07 -19.82
N GLN A 118 -0.78 -6.73 -21.11
CA GLN A 118 -0.63 -5.37 -21.61
C GLN A 118 -1.65 -4.39 -21.01
N GLU A 119 -2.86 -4.86 -20.69
CA GLU A 119 -3.89 -4.02 -20.06
C GLU A 119 -3.67 -3.83 -18.55
N PHE A 120 -3.21 -4.86 -17.83
CA PHE A 120 -3.16 -4.85 -16.36
C PHE A 120 -1.78 -4.47 -15.81
N ALA A 121 -0.69 -5.01 -16.38
CA ALA A 121 0.65 -4.85 -15.82
C ALA A 121 1.12 -3.39 -15.78
N PRO A 122 0.89 -2.55 -16.81
CA PRO A 122 1.26 -1.13 -16.73
C PRO A 122 0.58 -0.39 -15.58
N ARG A 123 -0.66 -0.75 -15.23
CA ARG A 123 -1.41 -0.13 -14.13
C ARG A 123 -0.78 -0.44 -12.77
N VAL A 124 -0.32 -1.68 -12.60
CA VAL A 124 0.45 -2.11 -11.43
C VAL A 124 1.78 -1.37 -11.37
N VAL A 125 2.51 -1.26 -12.49
CA VAL A 125 3.79 -0.53 -12.57
C VAL A 125 3.60 0.94 -12.18
N VAL A 126 2.57 1.63 -12.69
CA VAL A 126 2.28 3.02 -12.32
C VAL A 126 1.98 3.16 -10.82
N MET A 127 1.21 2.23 -10.25
CA MET A 127 0.96 2.23 -8.80
C MET A 127 2.26 2.11 -8.00
N TYR A 128 3.13 1.15 -8.35
CA TYR A 128 4.42 0.97 -7.68
C TYR A 128 5.37 2.14 -7.89
N PHE A 129 5.33 2.79 -9.06
CA PHE A 129 6.10 3.99 -9.33
C PHE A 129 5.67 5.14 -8.41
N ILE A 130 4.37 5.43 -8.31
CA ILE A 130 3.86 6.47 -7.40
C ILE A 130 4.21 6.14 -5.95
N ALA A 131 4.06 4.86 -5.54
CA ALA A 131 4.42 4.40 -4.20
C ALA A 131 5.91 4.60 -3.90
N ALA A 132 6.79 4.28 -4.85
CA ALA A 132 8.24 4.46 -4.71
C ALA A 132 8.60 5.94 -4.59
N VAL A 133 8.04 6.81 -5.44
CA VAL A 133 8.25 8.26 -5.39
C VAL A 133 7.77 8.82 -4.05
N ALA A 134 6.57 8.44 -3.60
CA ALA A 134 6.07 8.83 -2.28
C ALA A 134 7.07 8.44 -1.19
N PHE A 135 7.49 7.17 -1.18
CA PHE A 135 8.40 6.65 -0.17
C PHE A 135 9.75 7.37 -0.17
N LEU A 136 10.26 7.74 -1.35
CA LEU A 136 11.47 8.56 -1.49
C LEU A 136 11.33 9.91 -0.78
N PHE A 137 10.21 10.62 -0.95
CA PHE A 137 9.96 11.85 -0.20
C PHE A 137 9.94 11.58 1.31
N TYR A 138 9.20 10.55 1.74
CA TYR A 138 9.07 10.20 3.16
C TYR A 138 10.41 9.91 3.85
N ILE A 139 11.32 9.16 3.20
CA ILE A 139 12.62 8.80 3.80
C ILE A 139 13.68 9.90 3.65
N SER A 140 13.68 10.62 2.52
CA SER A 140 14.74 11.58 2.21
C SER A 140 14.58 12.88 2.99
N LYS A 141 13.35 13.18 3.44
CA LYS A 141 12.96 14.45 4.07
C LYS A 141 13.23 15.66 3.19
N VAL A 142 13.23 15.47 1.88
CA VAL A 142 13.35 16.55 0.89
C VAL A 142 11.93 17.08 0.60
N PRO A 143 11.70 18.41 0.59
CA PRO A 143 12.68 19.49 0.53
C PRO A 143 13.09 20.10 1.88
N GLU A 144 12.41 19.79 2.99
CA GLU A 144 12.66 20.44 4.30
C GLU A 144 14.08 20.21 4.85
N ARG A 145 14.75 19.15 4.41
CA ARG A 145 16.17 18.90 4.67
C ARG A 145 17.10 19.98 4.12
N TYR A 146 16.74 20.58 2.97
CA TYR A 146 17.54 21.62 2.32
C TYR A 146 17.05 23.04 2.63
N PHE A 147 15.79 23.19 3.05
CA PHE A 147 15.18 24.48 3.38
C PHE A 147 14.60 24.46 4.81
N PRO A 148 15.46 24.32 5.83
CA PRO A 148 15.00 24.21 7.22
C PRO A 148 14.26 25.48 7.65
N GLY A 149 13.08 25.31 8.26
CA GLY A 149 12.24 26.41 8.75
C GLY A 149 11.38 27.10 7.69
N GLN A 150 11.64 26.90 6.40
CA GLN A 150 10.87 27.53 5.32
C GLN A 150 9.60 26.75 4.95
N LEU A 151 9.60 25.43 5.18
CA LEU A 151 8.53 24.51 4.77
C LEU A 151 7.73 23.96 5.96
N ASN A 152 7.58 24.75 7.02
CA ASN A 152 6.93 24.31 8.26
C ASN A 152 5.41 24.09 8.10
N TYR A 153 4.75 24.85 7.22
CA TYR A 153 3.29 24.80 7.04
C TYR A 153 2.87 24.16 5.72
N LEU A 154 3.61 24.38 4.64
CA LEU A 154 3.29 23.91 3.30
C LEU A 154 4.57 23.41 2.60
N GLY A 155 4.44 22.32 1.84
CA GLY A 155 5.50 21.77 1.00
C GLY A 155 6.48 20.83 1.72
N SER A 156 6.17 20.38 2.94
CA SER A 156 7.01 19.38 3.62
C SER A 156 6.92 18.01 2.96
N SER A 157 7.97 17.19 3.04
CA SER A 157 8.01 15.84 2.47
C SER A 157 6.86 14.97 2.96
N HIS A 158 6.43 15.14 4.21
CA HIS A 158 5.33 14.38 4.81
C HIS A 158 3.97 14.76 4.21
N GLN A 159 3.78 16.04 3.83
CA GLN A 159 2.60 16.45 3.06
C GLN A 159 2.62 15.88 1.64
N VAL A 160 3.77 15.92 0.97
CA VAL A 160 3.94 15.33 -0.37
C VAL A 160 3.70 13.83 -0.34
N TRP A 161 4.20 13.13 0.68
CA TRP A 161 3.91 11.71 0.93
C TRP A 161 2.40 11.44 0.96
N HIS A 162 1.64 12.20 1.75
CA HIS A 162 0.20 12.03 1.86
C HIS A 162 -0.54 12.31 0.55
N ILE A 163 -0.15 13.37 -0.18
CA ILE A 163 -0.73 13.68 -1.49
C ILE A 163 -0.50 12.51 -2.46
N LEU A 164 0.73 12.03 -2.57
CA LEU A 164 1.06 10.92 -3.45
C LEU A 164 0.39 9.61 -3.02
N ALA A 165 0.25 9.36 -1.71
CA ALA A 165 -0.47 8.20 -1.20
C ALA A 165 -1.97 8.23 -1.60
N VAL A 166 -2.62 9.40 -1.55
CA VAL A 166 -4.00 9.57 -2.02
C VAL A 166 -4.09 9.35 -3.53
N VAL A 167 -3.20 9.96 -4.32
CA VAL A 167 -3.14 9.77 -5.78
C VAL A 167 -2.93 8.30 -6.14
N MET A 168 -2.03 7.61 -5.43
CA MET A 168 -1.79 6.18 -5.61
C MET A 168 -3.03 5.34 -5.33
N LEU A 169 -3.71 5.56 -4.20
CA LEU A 169 -4.94 4.82 -3.86
C LEU A 169 -6.07 5.11 -4.84
N TYR A 170 -6.19 6.35 -5.30
CA TYR A 170 -7.16 6.73 -6.33
C TYR A 170 -6.85 6.03 -7.66
N TRP A 171 -5.60 6.05 -8.11
CA TRP A 171 -5.14 5.33 -9.30
C TRP A 171 -5.44 3.83 -9.20
N TRP A 172 -5.15 3.23 -8.04
CA TRP A 172 -5.41 1.80 -7.82
C TRP A 172 -6.91 1.48 -7.84
N HIS A 173 -7.74 2.33 -7.24
CA HIS A 173 -9.18 2.21 -7.31
C HIS A 173 -9.68 2.24 -8.76
N GLN A 174 -9.30 3.26 -9.54
CA GLN A 174 -9.67 3.36 -10.96
C GLN A 174 -9.20 2.15 -11.77
N SER A 175 -7.98 1.69 -11.52
CA SER A 175 -7.42 0.50 -12.16
C SER A 175 -8.22 -0.75 -11.83
N THR A 176 -8.62 -0.92 -10.56
CA THR A 176 -9.43 -2.06 -10.11
C THR A 176 -10.83 -2.04 -10.73
N VAL A 177 -11.47 -0.88 -10.84
CA VAL A 177 -12.76 -0.73 -11.49
C VAL A 177 -12.67 -1.11 -12.98
N TYR A 178 -11.64 -0.62 -13.67
CA TYR A 178 -11.38 -0.98 -15.07
C TYR A 178 -11.18 -2.49 -15.23
N ILE A 179 -10.35 -3.09 -14.37
CA ILE A 179 -10.06 -4.53 -14.34
C ILE A 179 -11.34 -5.34 -14.07
N MET A 180 -12.19 -4.90 -13.15
CA MET A 180 -13.49 -5.53 -12.87
C MET A 180 -14.38 -5.51 -14.10
N GLN A 181 -14.51 -4.35 -14.77
CA GLN A 181 -15.29 -4.22 -16.00
C GLN A 181 -14.74 -5.10 -17.12
N TYR A 182 -13.41 -5.14 -17.28
CA TYR A 182 -12.74 -6.04 -18.22
C TYR A 182 -13.14 -7.50 -17.96
N ARG A 183 -13.08 -7.95 -16.70
CA ARG A 183 -13.45 -9.32 -16.31
C ARG A 183 -14.94 -9.61 -16.48
N HIS A 184 -15.81 -8.63 -16.28
CA HIS A 184 -17.24 -8.77 -16.53
C HIS A 184 -17.54 -8.94 -18.02
N SER A 185 -16.82 -8.21 -18.89
CA SER A 185 -16.97 -8.31 -20.35
C SER A 185 -16.29 -9.53 -20.98
N LYS A 186 -15.26 -10.07 -20.32
CA LYS A 186 -14.46 -11.21 -20.79
C LYS A 186 -14.36 -12.25 -19.67
N PRO A 187 -15.38 -13.11 -19.51
CA PRO A 187 -15.36 -14.16 -18.50
C PRO A 187 -14.24 -15.17 -18.78
N CYS A 188 -13.93 -15.98 -17.78
CA CYS A 188 -12.96 -17.05 -17.94
C CYS A 188 -13.43 -18.06 -18.98
N PRO A 189 -12.51 -18.68 -19.75
CA PRO A 189 -12.88 -19.80 -20.59
C PRO A 189 -13.49 -20.90 -19.72
N GLU A 190 -14.64 -21.45 -20.13
CA GLU A 190 -15.15 -22.69 -19.58
C GLU A 190 -14.20 -23.82 -20.03
N TYR A 191 -13.51 -24.44 -19.07
CA TYR A 191 -12.75 -25.67 -19.28
C TYR A 191 -13.43 -26.78 -18.48
#